data_AF-A0A6F8TVD2-F1
#
_entry.id   AF-A0A6F8TVD2-F1
#
_cell.length_a   1.000
_cell.length_b   1.000
_cell.length_c   1.000
_cell.angle_alpha   90.00
_cell.angle_beta   90.00
_cell.angle_gamma   90.00
#
_symmetry.space_group_name_H-M   'P 1'
#
loop_
_entity.id
_entity.type
_entity.pdbx_description
1 polymer ?
#
loop_
_entity_poly.entity_id
_entity_poly.type
_entity_poly.pdbx_seq_one_letter_code
_entity_poly.pdbx_strand_id
1 'polypeptide(L)'
;MEPFIIIILISIISTIFNKMKESQKEKPVRQKPIQTATPKASPQTQREGRATTFSSREIKKPSKEGATSIQSLFEEKKKEAEMRVSLQKKEEEYARKLKAHQSRAKRIRETGSPLSIDFSNEDDIVKGFIFSEVIGPPRSKKPLHRK
;
A
#
# COMPACT_ATOMS: atom_id res chain seq x y z
N MET A 1 21.70 34.23 15.25
CA MET A 1 20.22 34.09 15.29
C MET A 1 19.76 32.63 15.25
N GLU A 2 20.39 31.78 14.44
CA GLU A 2 20.07 30.35 14.28
C GLU A 2 19.80 29.52 15.55
N PRO A 3 20.57 29.61 16.67
CA PRO A 3 20.30 28.75 17.84
C PRO A 3 18.96 29.04 18.54
N PHE A 4 18.44 30.27 18.44
CA PHE A 4 17.13 30.60 19.03
C PHE A 4 15.99 29.87 18.31
N ILE A 5 16.08 29.68 17.00
CA ILE A 5 15.08 28.95 16.20
C ILE A 5 14.99 27.49 16.65
N ILE A 6 16.14 26.86 16.92
CA ILE A 6 16.21 25.47 17.40
C ILE A 6 15.56 25.34 18.79
N ILE A 7 15.84 26.27 19.71
CA ILE A 7 15.25 26.28 21.05
C ILE A 7 13.73 26.47 21.00
N ILE A 8 13.23 27.37 20.14
CA ILE A 8 11.79 27.60 19.93
C ILE A 8 11.12 26.35 19.32
N LEU A 9 11.77 25.67 18.38
CA LEU A 9 11.23 24.44 17.78
C LEU A 9 11.09 23.32 18.83
N ILE A 10 12.11 23.12 19.67
CA ILE A 10 12.14 22.08 20.70
C ILE A 10 11.10 22.33 21.80
N SER A 11 10.86 23.59 22.18
CA SER A 11 9.86 23.93 23.21
C SER A 11 8.43 23.71 22.74
N ILE A 12 8.12 24.00 21.47
CA ILE A 12 6.82 23.71 20.84
C ILE A 12 6.59 22.18 20.74
N ILE A 13 7.59 21.44 20.27
CA ILE A 13 7.47 19.96 20.14
C ILE A 13 7.30 19.32 21.53
N SER A 14 8.06 19.77 22.53
CA SER A 14 7.94 19.28 23.91
C SER A 14 6.57 19.54 24.53
N THR A 15 5.97 20.72 24.32
CA THR A 15 4.63 21.01 24.87
C THR A 15 3.54 20.13 24.27
N ILE A 16 3.61 19.83 22.96
CA ILE A 16 2.67 18.93 22.28
C ILE A 16 2.82 17.49 22.79
N PHE A 17 4.06 16.98 22.86
CA PHE A 17 4.32 15.60 23.31
C PHE A 17 4.08 15.38 24.81
N ASN A 18 4.31 16.38 25.66
CA ASN A 18 4.07 16.24 27.10
C ASN A 18 2.56 16.20 27.39
N LYS A 19 1.77 17.08 26.75
CA LYS A 19 0.29 17.04 26.82
C LYS A 19 -0.29 15.68 26.43
N MET A 20 0.31 14.98 25.47
CA MET A 20 -0.17 13.68 25.00
C MET A 20 0.20 12.52 25.97
N LYS A 21 1.22 12.67 26.82
CA LYS A 21 1.65 11.63 27.77
C LYS A 21 0.98 11.73 29.14
N GLU A 22 0.58 12.93 29.56
CA GLU A 22 -0.11 13.15 30.84
C GLU A 22 -1.44 12.35 30.91
N SER A 23 -2.18 12.26 29.80
CA SER A 23 -3.50 11.62 29.72
C SER A 23 -3.50 10.09 29.81
N GLN A 24 -2.35 9.43 29.97
CA GLN A 24 -2.25 7.95 29.93
C GLN A 24 -1.61 7.30 31.17
N LYS A 25 -1.33 8.06 32.23
CA LYS A 25 -0.75 7.52 33.47
C LYS A 25 -1.69 7.63 34.67
N GLU A 26 -2.69 6.74 34.74
CA GLU A 26 -3.23 6.32 36.03
C GLU A 26 -3.99 4.98 35.95
N LYS A 27 -3.29 3.88 36.28
CA LYS A 27 -3.76 2.68 37.03
C LYS A 27 -2.74 1.52 36.94
N PRO A 28 -2.08 1.12 38.05
CA PRO A 28 -1.24 -0.06 38.06
C PRO A 28 -2.06 -1.34 38.29
N VAL A 29 -2.24 -2.16 37.25
CA VAL A 29 -2.86 -3.50 37.38
C VAL A 29 -1.78 -4.53 37.67
N ARG A 30 -1.80 -5.10 38.88
CA ARG A 30 -0.94 -6.21 39.30
C ARG A 30 -1.18 -7.45 38.42
N GLN A 31 -0.15 -7.94 37.75
CA GLN A 31 -0.17 -9.25 37.10
C GLN A 31 0.25 -10.34 38.09
N LYS A 32 -0.49 -11.45 38.17
CA LYS A 32 -0.09 -12.67 38.89
C LYS A 32 0.57 -13.62 37.90
N PRO A 33 1.67 -14.31 38.25
CA PRO A 33 2.35 -15.23 37.34
C PRO A 33 1.53 -16.52 37.12
N ILE A 34 1.54 -17.01 35.89
CA ILE A 34 0.90 -18.26 35.46
C ILE A 34 1.82 -19.43 35.83
N GLN A 35 1.25 -20.47 36.44
CA GLN A 35 2.00 -21.69 36.80
C GLN A 35 2.23 -22.56 35.57
N THR A 36 3.49 -22.86 35.26
CA THR A 36 3.87 -23.85 34.24
C THR A 36 3.91 -25.25 34.85
N ALA A 37 2.98 -26.12 34.46
CA ALA A 37 3.03 -27.55 34.78
C ALA A 37 3.88 -28.30 33.75
N THR A 38 4.93 -28.97 34.21
CA THR A 38 5.72 -29.93 33.42
C THR A 38 5.20 -31.36 33.63
N PRO A 39 5.34 -32.24 32.61
CA PRO A 39 5.65 -33.63 32.90
C PRO A 39 6.90 -34.16 32.17
N LYS A 40 7.71 -34.89 32.95
CA LYS A 40 8.86 -35.76 32.64
C LYS A 40 8.74 -36.69 31.41
N ALA A 41 9.89 -37.12 30.87
CA ALA A 41 10.07 -38.32 30.02
C ALA A 41 10.37 -39.58 30.89
N SER A 42 10.77 -40.81 30.48
CA SER A 42 11.26 -41.49 29.25
C SER A 42 11.47 -43.00 29.63
N PRO A 43 11.69 -44.03 28.76
CA PRO A 43 11.49 -44.24 27.30
C PRO A 43 10.81 -45.63 26.99
N GLN A 44 11.16 -46.29 25.86
CA GLN A 44 11.04 -47.73 25.51
C GLN A 44 9.61 -48.30 25.21
N THR A 45 9.38 -49.23 24.24
CA THR A 45 10.24 -50.17 23.48
C THR A 45 9.76 -50.36 22.02
N GLN A 46 10.65 -50.78 21.09
CA GLN A 46 10.33 -51.17 19.70
C GLN A 46 9.93 -52.66 19.55
N ARG A 47 9.05 -52.98 18.57
CA ARG A 47 9.16 -54.07 17.55
C ARG A 47 7.90 -54.13 16.66
N GLU A 48 8.02 -54.08 15.33
CA GLU A 48 8.00 -55.24 14.40
C GLU A 48 6.80 -56.19 14.63
N GLY A 49 5.88 -56.50 13.69
CA GLY A 49 5.72 -56.23 12.26
C GLY A 49 4.75 -57.29 11.65
N ARG A 50 4.48 -57.27 10.32
CA ARG A 50 3.70 -58.30 9.55
C ARG A 50 2.16 -58.21 9.71
N ALA A 51 1.30 -58.36 8.68
CA ALA A 51 1.50 -58.56 7.23
C ALA A 51 0.47 -57.77 6.40
N THR A 52 0.86 -57.46 5.16
CA THR A 52 0.01 -56.88 4.11
C THR A 52 -0.89 -57.92 3.46
N THR A 53 -2.21 -57.79 3.59
CA THR A 53 -3.17 -58.48 2.71
C THR A 53 -3.37 -57.66 1.44
N PHE A 54 -2.83 -58.16 0.32
CA PHE A 54 -3.06 -57.58 -1.00
C PHE A 54 -4.53 -57.78 -1.41
N SER A 55 -5.37 -56.78 -1.15
CA SER A 55 -6.69 -56.71 -1.76
C SER A 55 -6.54 -56.23 -3.21
N SER A 56 -6.64 -57.15 -4.16
CA SER A 56 -6.75 -56.84 -5.59
C SER A 56 -8.06 -56.10 -5.87
N ARG A 57 -8.05 -54.78 -5.64
CA ARG A 57 -9.18 -53.92 -5.94
C ARG A 57 -9.08 -53.47 -7.39
N GLU A 58 -10.08 -53.89 -8.16
CA GLU A 58 -10.34 -53.57 -9.57
C GLU A 58 -9.67 -52.29 -10.09
N ILE A 59 -8.87 -52.43 -11.16
CA ILE A 59 -8.50 -51.29 -12.00
C ILE A 59 -9.75 -50.85 -12.78
N LYS A 60 -10.61 -50.08 -12.11
CA LYS A 60 -11.73 -49.42 -12.76
C LYS A 60 -11.16 -48.43 -13.79
N LYS A 61 -11.46 -48.70 -15.07
CA LYS A 61 -11.13 -47.79 -16.17
C LYS A 61 -11.66 -46.39 -15.82
N PRO A 62 -10.85 -45.32 -15.92
CA PRO A 62 -11.31 -43.98 -15.57
C PRO A 62 -12.50 -43.61 -16.45
N SER A 63 -13.63 -43.22 -15.84
CA SER A 63 -14.78 -42.75 -16.62
C SER A 63 -14.38 -41.46 -17.33
N LYS A 64 -14.82 -41.32 -18.59
CA LYS A 64 -14.45 -40.16 -19.42
C LYS A 64 -14.94 -38.83 -18.84
N GLU A 65 -15.94 -38.89 -17.97
CA GLU A 65 -16.53 -37.74 -17.22
C GLU A 65 -15.53 -37.12 -16.22
N GLY A 66 -14.64 -37.93 -15.62
CA GLY A 66 -13.58 -37.43 -14.75
C GLY A 66 -12.53 -36.62 -15.52
N ALA A 67 -12.24 -37.00 -16.76
CA ALA A 67 -11.29 -36.30 -17.62
C ALA A 67 -11.82 -34.93 -18.07
N THR A 68 -13.10 -34.82 -18.41
CA THR A 68 -13.74 -33.54 -18.76
C THR A 68 -13.81 -32.58 -17.56
N SER A 69 -14.08 -33.10 -16.36
CA SER A 69 -14.09 -32.30 -15.12
C SER A 69 -12.71 -31.75 -14.73
N ILE A 70 -11.64 -32.54 -14.92
CA ILE A 70 -10.27 -32.07 -14.66
C ILE A 70 -9.83 -31.04 -15.72
N GLN A 71 -10.28 -31.18 -16.97
CA GLN A 71 -10.00 -30.18 -18.02
C GLN A 71 -10.65 -28.82 -17.72
N SER A 72 -11.92 -28.78 -17.28
CA SER A 72 -12.57 -27.52 -16.93
C SER A 72 -11.92 -26.84 -15.71
N LEU A 73 -11.55 -27.61 -14.68
CA LEU A 73 -10.80 -27.08 -13.52
C LEU A 73 -9.42 -26.53 -13.91
N PHE A 74 -8.74 -27.14 -14.89
CA PHE A 74 -7.46 -26.65 -15.40
C PHE A 74 -7.62 -25.37 -16.22
N GLU A 75 -8.65 -25.27 -17.08
CA GLU A 75 -8.97 -24.04 -17.79
C GLU A 75 -9.35 -22.88 -16.86
N GLU A 76 -10.14 -23.15 -15.81
CA GLU A 76 -10.54 -22.14 -14.84
C GLU A 76 -9.32 -21.60 -14.08
N LYS A 77 -8.45 -22.47 -13.57
CA LYS A 77 -7.18 -22.05 -12.94
C LYS A 77 -6.23 -21.34 -13.90
N LYS A 78 -6.19 -21.73 -15.17
CA LYS A 78 -5.42 -21.02 -16.19
C LYS A 78 -5.94 -19.58 -16.39
N LYS A 79 -7.25 -19.41 -16.54
CA LYS A 79 -7.91 -18.09 -16.66
C LYS A 79 -7.68 -17.25 -15.39
N GLU A 80 -7.78 -17.83 -14.20
CA GLU A 80 -7.48 -17.15 -12.93
C GLU A 80 -6.02 -16.66 -12.86
N ALA A 81 -5.05 -17.51 -13.25
CA ALA A 81 -3.63 -17.15 -13.30
C ALA A 81 -3.35 -16.04 -14.33
N GLU A 82 -3.93 -16.13 -15.53
CA GLU A 82 -3.82 -15.12 -16.59
C GLU A 82 -4.40 -13.77 -16.13
N MET A 83 -5.57 -13.77 -15.48
CA MET A 83 -6.16 -12.56 -14.89
C MET A 83 -5.23 -11.94 -13.85
N ARG A 84 -4.69 -12.73 -12.91
CA ARG A 84 -3.75 -12.25 -11.88
C ARG A 84 -2.49 -11.63 -12.48
N VAL A 85 -1.88 -12.27 -13.47
CA VAL A 85 -0.72 -11.71 -14.19
C VAL A 85 -1.08 -10.43 -14.93
N SER A 86 -2.28 -10.34 -15.53
CA SER A 86 -2.74 -9.12 -16.20
C SER A 86 -2.95 -7.94 -15.25
N LEU A 87 -3.41 -8.20 -14.01
CA LEU A 87 -3.57 -7.20 -12.96
C LEU A 87 -2.21 -6.70 -12.45
N GLN A 88 -1.29 -7.63 -12.14
CA GLN A 88 0.08 -7.28 -11.72
C GLN A 88 0.81 -6.42 -12.76
N LYS A 89 0.69 -6.75 -14.06
CA LYS A 89 1.25 -5.92 -15.15
C LYS A 89 0.66 -4.51 -15.18
N LYS A 90 -0.66 -4.37 -15.00
CA LYS A 90 -1.33 -3.05 -14.91
C LYS A 90 -0.84 -2.26 -13.69
N GLU A 91 -0.76 -2.90 -12.53
CA GLU A 91 -0.23 -2.28 -11.30
C GLU A 91 1.21 -1.82 -11.46
N GLU A 92 2.07 -2.63 -12.08
CA GLU A 92 3.47 -2.26 -12.37
C GLU A 92 3.55 -1.08 -13.36
N GLU A 93 2.73 -1.06 -14.41
CA GLU A 93 2.64 0.08 -15.32
C GLU A 93 2.20 1.37 -14.61
N TYR A 94 1.17 1.29 -13.77
CA TYR A 94 0.70 2.44 -12.98
C TYR A 94 1.76 2.90 -11.99
N ALA A 95 2.44 1.99 -11.30
CA ALA A 95 3.54 2.30 -10.39
C ALA A 95 4.72 2.94 -11.13
N ARG A 96 5.06 2.47 -12.34
CA ARG A 96 6.10 3.07 -13.19
C ARG A 96 5.73 4.48 -13.65
N LYS A 97 4.47 4.69 -14.07
CA LYS A 97 3.93 6.02 -14.41
C LYS A 97 3.99 6.95 -13.18
N LEU A 98 3.55 6.50 -12.01
CA LEU A 98 3.62 7.26 -10.76
C LEU A 98 5.07 7.67 -10.42
N LYS A 99 6.03 6.74 -10.47
CA LYS A 99 7.46 7.01 -10.23
C LYS A 99 8.03 8.02 -11.23
N ALA A 100 7.63 7.95 -12.50
CA ALA A 100 8.02 8.92 -13.53
C ALA A 100 7.45 10.33 -13.24
N HIS A 101 6.17 10.43 -12.87
CA HIS A 101 5.56 11.71 -12.48
C HIS A 101 6.17 12.28 -11.20
N GLN A 102 6.41 11.45 -10.18
CA GLN A 102 7.02 11.85 -8.91
C GLN A 102 8.46 12.32 -9.08
N SER A 103 9.28 11.61 -9.85
CA SER A 103 10.67 12.02 -10.14
C SER A 103 10.72 13.30 -10.98
N ARG A 104 9.82 13.48 -11.94
CA ARG A 104 9.66 14.76 -12.67
C ARG A 104 9.26 15.90 -11.74
N ALA A 105 8.28 15.69 -10.86
CA ALA A 105 7.86 16.69 -9.87
C ALA A 105 8.97 17.03 -8.87
N LYS A 106 9.77 16.04 -8.43
CA LYS A 106 10.94 16.25 -7.56
C LYS A 106 12.00 17.11 -8.26
N ARG A 107 12.35 16.81 -9.52
CA ARG A 107 13.24 17.66 -10.33
C ARG A 107 12.71 19.09 -10.51
N ILE A 108 11.41 19.26 -10.75
CA ILE A 108 10.80 20.61 -10.86
C ILE A 108 10.93 21.38 -9.53
N ARG A 109 10.80 20.71 -8.38
CA ARG A 109 11.00 21.34 -7.05
C ARG A 109 12.46 21.62 -6.70
N GLU A 110 13.40 20.85 -7.23
CA GLU A 110 14.83 20.97 -6.95
C GLU A 110 15.57 21.91 -7.91
N THR A 111 15.13 21.99 -9.17
CA THR A 111 15.75 22.79 -10.23
C THR A 111 14.93 24.02 -10.62
N GLY A 112 13.61 23.98 -10.42
CA GLY A 112 12.77 25.15 -10.62
C GLY A 112 12.93 26.11 -9.44
N SER A 113 13.18 27.39 -9.74
CA SER A 113 12.92 28.45 -8.76
C SER A 113 11.49 28.30 -8.24
N PRO A 114 11.23 28.48 -6.93
CA PRO A 114 9.86 28.72 -6.49
C PRO A 114 9.31 29.91 -7.31
N LEU A 115 8.07 29.80 -7.77
CA LEU A 115 7.40 30.88 -8.48
C LEU A 115 7.01 31.96 -7.47
N SER A 116 7.98 32.77 -7.06
CA SER A 116 7.77 33.97 -6.26
C SER A 116 7.17 35.05 -7.15
N ILE A 117 5.87 35.28 -7.02
CA ILE A 117 5.20 36.44 -7.61
C ILE A 117 5.43 37.61 -6.65
N ASP A 118 6.21 38.60 -7.06
CA ASP A 118 6.35 39.84 -6.30
C ASP A 118 5.31 40.86 -6.77
N PHE A 119 4.35 41.20 -5.90
CA PHE A 119 3.35 42.22 -6.18
C PHE A 119 3.91 43.65 -6.15
N SER A 120 5.19 43.83 -5.81
CA SER A 120 5.94 45.08 -5.96
C SER A 120 6.50 45.24 -7.38
N ASN A 121 6.54 44.17 -8.18
CA ASN A 121 7.10 44.15 -9.53
C ASN A 121 5.97 44.20 -10.58
N GLU A 122 5.90 45.30 -11.34
CA GLU A 122 4.88 45.51 -12.37
C GLU A 122 4.86 44.39 -13.42
N ASP A 123 6.03 43.87 -13.82
CA ASP A 123 6.14 42.76 -14.77
C ASP A 123 5.43 41.48 -14.28
N ASP A 124 5.48 41.19 -12.99
CA ASP A 124 4.89 39.97 -12.43
C ASP A 124 3.37 40.12 -12.27
N ILE A 125 2.88 41.34 -12.01
CA ILE A 125 1.44 41.67 -12.09
C ILE A 125 0.92 41.47 -13.51
N VAL A 126 1.64 42.01 -14.52
CA VAL A 126 1.27 41.87 -15.94
C VAL A 126 1.28 40.40 -16.38
N LYS A 127 2.31 39.62 -16.01
CA LYS A 127 2.33 38.16 -16.23
C LYS A 127 1.14 37.47 -15.57
N GLY A 128 0.82 37.81 -14.33
CA GLY A 128 -0.34 37.28 -13.61
C GLY A 128 -1.67 37.58 -14.32
N PHE A 129 -1.84 38.80 -14.83
CA PHE A 129 -3.01 39.18 -15.63
C PHE A 129 -3.11 38.38 -16.93
N ILE A 130 -2.02 38.24 -17.68
CA ILE A 130 -1.97 37.45 -18.93
C ILE A 130 -2.31 35.98 -18.65
N PHE A 131 -1.73 35.38 -17.60
CA PHE A 131 -2.03 34.01 -17.21
C PHE A 131 -3.49 33.84 -16.77
N SER A 132 -4.14 34.87 -16.21
CA SER A 132 -5.56 34.81 -15.82
C SER A 132 -6.51 34.68 -17.03
N GLU A 133 -6.19 35.28 -18.18
CA GLU A 133 -6.95 35.11 -19.43
C GLU A 133 -6.64 33.76 -20.11
N VAL A 134 -5.37 33.34 -20.13
CA VAL A 134 -4.92 32.10 -20.81
C VAL A 134 -5.35 30.84 -20.06
N ILE A 135 -5.31 30.86 -18.72
CA ILE A 135 -5.67 29.73 -17.84
C ILE A 135 -7.14 29.85 -17.37
N GLY A 136 -7.81 30.96 -17.69
CA GLY A 136 -9.22 31.19 -17.40
C GLY A 136 -10.16 30.19 -18.10
N PRO A 137 -11.45 30.12 -17.69
CA PRO A 137 -12.43 29.24 -18.32
C PRO A 137 -12.52 29.49 -19.84
N PRO A 138 -12.46 28.45 -20.68
CA PRO A 138 -12.33 28.60 -22.13
C PRO A 138 -13.50 29.41 -22.71
N ARG A 139 -13.19 30.56 -23.31
CA ARG A 139 -14.19 31.50 -23.85
C ARG A 139 -15.09 30.89 -24.92
N SER A 140 -14.64 29.83 -25.59
CA SER A 140 -15.41 29.02 -26.55
C SER A 140 -16.61 28.28 -25.93
N LYS A 141 -16.65 28.09 -24.60
CA LYS A 141 -17.78 27.46 -23.90
C LYS A 141 -18.88 28.45 -23.47
N LYS A 142 -18.79 29.73 -23.83
CA LYS A 142 -19.89 30.68 -23.61
C LYS A 142 -21.03 30.37 -24.60
N PRO A 143 -22.22 29.90 -24.14
CA PRO A 143 -23.34 29.71 -25.04
C PRO A 143 -23.75 31.07 -25.62
N LEU A 144 -23.92 31.12 -26.94
CA LEU A 144 -24.32 32.32 -27.65
C LEU A 144 -25.80 32.60 -27.35
N HIS A 145 -26.09 33.26 -26.23
CA HIS A 145 -27.43 33.77 -25.93
C HIS A 145 -27.79 34.87 -26.94
N ARG A 146 -28.37 34.46 -28.08
CA ARG A 146 -29.20 35.35 -28.88
C ARG A 146 -30.40 35.76 -28.03
N LYS A 147 -30.53 37.05 -27.77
CA LYS A 147 -31.82 37.70 -27.53
C LYS A 147 -32.50 37.96 -28.88
#